data_AF-A0A1I1AV42-F1
#
_entry.id   AF-A0A1I1AV42-F1
#
_cell.length_a   1.000
_cell.length_b   1.000
_cell.length_c   1.000
_cell.angle_alpha   90.00
_cell.angle_beta   90.00
_cell.angle_gamma   90.00
#
_symmetry.space_group_name_H-M   'P 1'
#
loop_
_entity.id
_entity.type
_entity.pdbx_description
1 polymer ?
#
loop_
_entity_poly.entity_id
_entity_poly.type
_entity_poly.pdbx_seq_one_letter_code
_entity_poly.pdbx_strand_id
1 'polypeptide(L)' 'MSNTERIIENVDATMNMEGMPLLQEDKERVKECIEGKVSFEYAVNLLINKYTRRQVN' A
#
# COMPACT_ATOMS: atom_id res chain seq x y z
N MET A 1 17.87 -6.22 -6.97
CA MET A 1 16.85 -5.68 -6.06
C MET A 1 16.94 -4.16 -6.09
N SER A 2 15.89 -3.51 -6.56
CA SER A 2 15.78 -2.05 -6.67
C SER A 2 15.52 -1.41 -5.30
N ASN A 3 15.75 -0.10 -5.19
CA ASN A 3 15.41 0.65 -3.98
C ASN A 3 13.91 0.54 -3.65
N THR A 4 13.04 0.51 -4.66
CA THR A 4 11.59 0.33 -4.51
C THR A 4 11.24 -1.02 -3.89
N GLU A 5 11.84 -2.11 -4.40
CA GLU A 5 11.63 -3.46 -3.85
C GLU A 5 12.09 -3.54 -2.39
N ARG A 6 13.22 -2.91 -2.06
CA ARG A 6 13.73 -2.88 -0.68
C ARG A 6 12.84 -2.13 0.29
N ILE A 7 12.23 -1.04 -0.16
CA ILE A 7 11.26 -0.29 0.65
C ILE A 7 10.03 -1.17 0.91
N ILE A 8 9.49 -1.81 -0.13
CA ILE A 8 8.29 -2.66 -0.01
C ILE A 8 8.56 -3.86 0.91
N GLU A 9 9.69 -4.56 0.73
CA GLU A 9 10.04 -5.71 1.57
C GLU A 9 10.26 -5.32 3.04
N ASN A 10 10.90 -4.18 3.31
CA ASN A 10 11.08 -3.71 4.68
C ASN A 10 9.75 -3.42 5.36
N VAL A 11 8.83 -2.72 4.67
CA VAL A 11 7.50 -2.42 5.21
C VAL A 11 6.71 -3.71 5.43
N ASP A 12 6.71 -4.61 4.44
CA ASP A 12 6.04 -5.91 4.55
C ASP A 12 6.57 -6.74 5.72
N ALA A 13 7.90 -6.79 5.90
CA ALA A 13 8.52 -7.47 7.04
C ALA A 13 8.06 -6.88 8.38
N THR A 14 8.03 -5.54 8.52
CA THR A 14 7.54 -4.89 9.74
C THR A 14 6.07 -5.16 10.01
N MET A 15 5.24 -5.13 8.99
CA MET A 15 3.80 -5.36 9.09
C MET A 15 3.49 -6.84 9.38
N ASN A 16 4.27 -7.76 8.81
CA ASN A 16 4.16 -9.19 9.07
C ASN A 16 4.56 -9.56 10.50
N MET A 17 5.52 -8.86 11.11
CA MET A 17 5.84 -9.05 12.54
C MET A 17 4.64 -8.74 13.45
N GLU A 18 3.80 -7.79 13.05
CA GLU A 18 2.55 -7.45 13.74
C GLU A 18 1.35 -8.34 13.33
N GLY A 19 1.60 -9.40 12.55
CA GLY A 19 0.54 -10.29 12.04
C GLY A 19 -0.35 -9.67 10.96
N MET A 20 0.09 -8.58 10.32
CA MET A 20 -0.65 -7.84 9.31
C MET A 20 0.13 -7.72 7.99
N PRO A 21 0.50 -8.83 7.31
CA PRO A 21 1.29 -8.75 6.08
C PRO A 21 0.59 -7.90 5.00
N LEU A 22 1.37 -7.23 4.16
CA LEU A 22 0.81 -6.44 3.06
C LEU A 22 0.19 -7.37 2.01
N LEU A 23 -1.00 -7.01 1.54
CA LEU A 23 -1.60 -7.68 0.38
C LEU A 23 -0.83 -7.33 -0.89
N GLN A 24 -0.89 -8.21 -1.89
CA GLN A 24 -0.26 -7.96 -3.18
C GLN A 24 -0.75 -6.64 -3.82
N GLU A 25 -2.05 -6.33 -3.68
CA GLU A 25 -2.62 -5.05 -4.16
C GLU A 25 -2.03 -3.82 -3.45
N ASP A 26 -1.63 -3.96 -2.19
CA ASP A 26 -1.01 -2.87 -1.44
C ASP A 26 0.44 -2.66 -1.86
N LYS A 27 1.18 -3.76 -2.09
CA LYS A 27 2.55 -3.72 -2.61
C LYS A 27 2.61 -3.07 -3.99
N GLU A 28 1.67 -3.39 -4.87
CA GLU A 28 1.55 -2.78 -6.19
C GLU A 28 1.23 -1.29 -6.10
N ARG A 29 0.29 -0.88 -5.23
CA ARG A 29 -0.03 0.53 -5.02
C ARG A 29 1.18 1.32 -4.51
N VAL A 30 1.92 0.78 -3.55
CA VAL A 30 3.15 1.41 -3.03
C VAL A 30 4.18 1.57 -4.14
N LYS A 31 4.34 0.54 -4.99
CA LYS A 31 5.25 0.59 -6.16
C LYS A 31 4.86 1.70 -7.12
N GLU A 32 3.58 1.80 -7.51
CA GLU A 32 3.08 2.84 -8.41
C GLU A 32 3.27 4.25 -7.85
N CYS A 33 3.12 4.42 -6.53
CA CYS A 33 3.38 5.69 -5.86
C CYS A 33 4.87 6.07 -5.88
N ILE A 34 5.77 5.13 -5.61
CA ILE A 34 7.22 5.38 -5.64
C ILE A 34 7.71 5.68 -7.07
N GLU A 35 7.15 4.99 -8.06
CA GLU A 35 7.46 5.21 -9.48
C GLU A 35 6.82 6.50 -10.05
N GLY A 36 6.00 7.21 -9.27
CA GLY A 36 5.34 8.45 -9.68
C GLY A 36 4.19 8.26 -10.66
N LYS A 37 3.72 7.02 -10.87
CA LYS A 37 2.56 6.72 -11.72
C LYS A 37 1.25 7.20 -11.08
N VAL A 38 1.21 7.22 -9.75
CA VAL A 38 0.07 7.64 -8.95
C VAL A 38 0.57 8.53 -7.81
N SER A 39 -0.10 9.65 -7.53
CA SER A 39 0.26 10.47 -6.37
C SER A 39 -0.16 9.80 -5.06
N PHE A 40 0.63 10.00 -4.00
CA PHE A 40 0.30 9.47 -2.67
C PHE A 40 -1.08 9.95 -2.19
N GLU A 41 -1.40 11.23 -2.39
CA GLU A 41 -2.69 11.80 -2.01
C GLU A 41 -3.86 11.11 -2.72
N TYR A 42 -3.73 10.85 -4.02
CA TYR A 42 -4.76 10.15 -4.77
C TYR A 42 -4.93 8.71 -4.28
N ALA A 43 -3.84 7.98 -4.06
CA ALA A 43 -3.86 6.63 -3.54
C ALA A 43 -4.53 6.54 -2.15
N VAL A 44 -4.24 7.49 -1.25
CA VAL A 44 -4.87 7.60 0.07
C VAL A 44 -6.36 7.89 -0.06
N ASN A 45 -6.75 8.84 -0.91
CA ASN A 45 -8.17 9.15 -1.16
C ASN A 45 -8.94 7.95 -1.73
N LEU A 46 -8.33 7.14 -2.60
CA LEU A 46 -8.96 5.90 -3.08
C LEU A 46 -9.19 4.90 -1.95
N LEU A 47 -8.23 4.73 -1.04
CA LEU A 47 -8.37 3.86 0.11
C LEU A 47 -9.48 4.34 1.05
N ILE A 48 -9.50 5.64 1.38
CA ILE A 48 -10.56 6.24 2.18
C ILE A 48 -11.92 5.96 1.53
N ASN A 49 -12.08 6.24 0.24
CA ASN A 49 -13.35 5.99 -0.46
C ASN A 49 -13.75 4.51 -0.48
N LYS A 50 -12.79 3.59 -0.68
CA LYS A 50 -13.03 2.13 -0.70
C LYS A 50 -13.59 1.65 0.64
N TYR A 51 -13.03 2.12 1.75
CA TYR A 51 -13.43 1.66 3.09
C TYR A 51 -14.59 2.46 3.70
N THR A 52 -14.71 3.76 3.39
CA THR A 52 -15.85 4.59 3.83
C THR A 52 -17.16 4.17 3.18
N ARG A 53 -17.16 3.78 1.89
CA ARG A 53 -18.38 3.27 1.23
C ARG A 53 -18.76 1.84 1.64
N ARG A 54 -17.83 1.10 2.24
CA ARG A 54 -18.03 -0.29 2.66
C ARG A 54 -18.51 -0.43 4.11
N GLN A 55 -18.65 0.67 4.85
CA GLN A 55 -19.37 0.70 6.12
C GLN A 55 -20.89 0.89 5.88
N VAL A 56 -21.53 -0.15 5.36
CA VAL A 56 -22.97 -0.36 5.59
C VAL A 56 -23.08 -1.75 6.22
N ASN A 57 -23.07 -1.77 7.54
CA ASN A 57 -23.63 -2.83 8.39
C ASN A 57 -24.60 -2.16 9.35
#